data_AF-A0A965UJ88-F1
#
_entry.id   AF-A0A965UJ88-F1
#
_cell.length_a   1.000
_cell.length_b   1.000
_cell.length_c   1.000
_cell.angle_alpha   90.00
_cell.angle_beta   90.00
_cell.angle_gamma   90.00
#
_symmetry.space_group_name_H-M   'P 1'
#
loop_
_entity.id
_entity.type
_entity.pdbx_description
1 polymer ?
#
loop_
_entity_poly.entity_id
_entity_poly.type
_entity_poly.pdbx_seq_one_letter_code
_entity_poly.pdbx_strand_id
1 'polypeptide(L)'
;MAFLATTMLSFGADMSGTYTVGTGGTYATLGAAVTDLNAATITGNVVLEIVSDITEAANVGLGVDTKGYSITIRPNADAPRTITFTQLSDNSSPTGHFVIGYPTAGLSVAWSDANTIATNNVTIDGYAVGGSTRQLTFTNTNASHTNARVIVVVGACENTFIKNCIINNLVLLDFL
;
A
#
# COMPACT_ATOMS: atom_id res chain seq x y z
N MET A 1 -18.51 -25.68 -19.87
CA MET A 1 -18.22 -25.74 -18.41
C MET A 1 -18.41 -24.34 -17.86
N ALA A 2 -19.46 -24.12 -17.07
CA ALA A 2 -19.73 -22.82 -16.48
C ALA A 2 -18.81 -22.62 -15.27
N PHE A 3 -17.97 -21.58 -15.33
CA PHE A 3 -17.13 -21.17 -14.22
C PHE A 3 -18.01 -20.39 -13.25
N LEU A 4 -18.42 -21.03 -12.16
CA LEU A 4 -19.15 -20.35 -11.08
C LEU A 4 -18.11 -19.57 -10.26
N ALA A 5 -17.97 -18.28 -10.57
CA ALA A 5 -17.22 -17.36 -9.72
C ALA A 5 -17.98 -17.22 -8.39
N THR A 6 -17.55 -18.00 -7.39
CA THR A 6 -18.06 -17.87 -6.03
C THR A 6 -17.46 -16.59 -5.47
N THR A 7 -18.22 -15.49 -5.50
CA THR A 7 -17.88 -14.31 -4.70
C THR A 7 -18.07 -14.68 -3.24
N MET A 8 -17.00 -15.16 -2.61
CA MET A 8 -16.92 -15.29 -1.16
C MET A 8 -17.08 -13.88 -0.59
N LEU A 9 -18.24 -13.60 0.01
CA LEU A 9 -18.40 -12.47 0.91
C LEU A 9 -17.49 -12.76 2.12
N SER A 10 -16.29 -12.16 2.13
CA SER A 10 -15.39 -12.19 3.27
C SER A 10 -16.02 -11.33 4.38
N PHE A 11 -16.59 -11.96 5.40
CA PHE A 11 -16.80 -11.31 6.69
C PHE A 11 -15.43 -11.27 7.38
N GLY A 12 -14.98 -10.08 7.76
CA GLY A 12 -13.60 -9.74 8.15
C GLY A 12 -12.76 -10.89 8.65
N ALA A 13 -11.94 -11.46 7.76
CA ALA A 13 -11.03 -12.54 8.09
C ALA A 13 -9.97 -12.04 9.09
N ASP A 14 -9.56 -12.91 10.01
CA ASP A 14 -8.40 -12.65 10.85
C ASP A 14 -7.14 -12.69 9.98
N MET A 15 -6.29 -11.66 10.08
CA MET A 15 -5.02 -11.61 9.36
C MET A 15 -3.83 -11.65 10.31
N SER A 16 -2.91 -12.57 10.01
CA SER A 16 -1.61 -12.71 10.65
C SER A 16 -0.66 -13.52 9.74
N GLY A 17 0.64 -13.25 9.83
CA GLY A 17 1.68 -13.96 9.06
C GLY A 17 2.15 -13.22 7.82
N THR A 18 2.79 -13.95 6.91
CA THR A 18 3.40 -13.40 5.69
C THR A 18 2.53 -13.70 4.47
N TYR A 19 2.27 -12.68 3.67
CA TYR A 19 1.54 -12.75 2.40
C TYR A 19 2.41 -12.22 1.27
N THR A 20 2.33 -12.84 0.10
CA THR A 20 3.07 -12.39 -1.08
C THR A 20 2.21 -11.50 -1.97
N VAL A 21 2.79 -10.42 -2.48
CA VAL A 21 2.10 -9.41 -3.29
C VAL A 21 2.83 -9.23 -4.61
N GLY A 22 2.09 -9.37 -5.72
CA GLY A 22 2.61 -9.33 -7.08
C GLY A 22 2.19 -10.56 -7.89
N THR A 23 2.72 -10.68 -9.09
CA THR A 23 2.38 -11.75 -10.04
C THR A 23 2.67 -13.12 -9.43
N GLY A 24 1.63 -13.97 -9.32
CA GLY A 24 1.74 -15.30 -8.72
C GLY A 24 1.77 -15.33 -7.19
N GLY A 25 1.61 -14.18 -6.51
CA GLY A 25 1.51 -14.09 -5.06
C GLY A 25 0.08 -14.36 -4.53
N THR A 26 -0.09 -14.25 -3.21
CA THR A 26 -1.40 -14.25 -2.54
C THR A 26 -2.30 -13.14 -3.09
N TYR A 27 -1.72 -11.96 -3.29
CA TYR A 27 -2.39 -10.78 -3.82
C TYR A 27 -1.73 -10.34 -5.12
N ALA A 28 -2.53 -10.03 -6.14
CA ALA A 28 -1.99 -9.52 -7.40
C ALA A 28 -1.42 -8.09 -7.26
N THR A 29 -1.98 -7.28 -6.37
CA THR A 29 -1.60 -5.88 -6.15
C THR A 29 -1.54 -5.54 -4.66
N LEU A 30 -0.81 -4.49 -4.29
CA LEU A 30 -0.79 -3.93 -2.94
C LEU A 30 -2.18 -3.41 -2.57
N GLY A 31 -2.91 -2.78 -3.51
CA GLY A 31 -4.28 -2.33 -3.29
C GLY A 31 -5.23 -3.46 -2.86
N ALA A 32 -5.08 -4.67 -3.44
CA ALA A 32 -5.88 -5.83 -3.05
C ALA A 32 -5.52 -6.32 -1.63
N ALA A 33 -4.23 -6.42 -1.31
CA ALA A 33 -3.77 -6.78 0.04
C ALA A 33 -4.26 -5.78 1.11
N VAL A 34 -4.22 -4.48 0.79
CA VAL A 34 -4.68 -3.42 1.68
C VAL A 34 -6.19 -3.42 1.85
N THR A 35 -6.95 -3.77 0.80
CA THR A 35 -8.42 -3.91 0.91
C THR A 35 -8.79 -4.98 1.92
N ASP A 36 -8.09 -6.13 1.88
CA ASP A 36 -8.29 -7.19 2.86
C ASP A 36 -7.85 -6.75 4.26
N LEU A 37 -6.69 -6.09 4.40
CA LEU A 37 -6.24 -5.54 5.69
C LEU A 37 -7.26 -4.59 6.31
N ASN A 38 -7.84 -3.68 5.54
CA ASN A 38 -8.83 -2.72 6.03
C ASN A 38 -10.15 -3.41 6.46
N ALA A 39 -10.46 -4.59 5.91
CA ALA A 39 -11.64 -5.37 6.25
C ALA A 39 -11.38 -6.39 7.37
N ALA A 40 -10.12 -6.69 7.68
CA ALA A 40 -9.69 -7.74 8.58
C ALA A 40 -9.62 -7.32 10.05
N THR A 41 -9.64 -8.32 10.94
CA THR A 41 -9.14 -8.15 12.31
C THR A 41 -7.66 -8.58 12.33
N ILE A 42 -6.78 -7.69 12.79
CA ILE A 42 -5.35 -8.02 12.91
C ILE A 42 -5.12 -8.84 14.19
N THR A 43 -4.82 -10.12 14.03
CA THR A 43 -4.63 -11.07 15.14
C THR A 43 -3.16 -11.43 15.39
N GLY A 44 -2.25 -10.91 14.57
CA GLY A 44 -0.81 -11.05 14.71
C GLY A 44 -0.06 -10.13 13.75
N ASN A 45 1.27 -10.17 13.78
CA ASN A 45 2.09 -9.38 12.86
C ASN A 45 1.81 -9.80 11.41
N VAL A 46 1.66 -8.81 10.53
CA VAL A 46 1.47 -9.02 9.10
C VAL A 46 2.71 -8.57 8.34
N VAL A 47 3.17 -9.39 7.40
CA VAL A 47 4.22 -9.03 6.45
C VAL A 47 3.68 -9.16 5.03
N LEU A 48 3.76 -8.08 4.26
CA LEU A 48 3.50 -8.06 2.82
C LEU A 48 4.85 -8.11 2.09
N GLU A 49 5.16 -9.25 1.47
CA GLU A 49 6.38 -9.44 0.68
C GLU A 49 6.11 -9.20 -0.80
N ILE A 50 6.74 -8.16 -1.36
CA ILE A 50 6.63 -7.81 -2.77
C ILE A 50 7.48 -8.77 -3.59
N VAL A 51 6.83 -9.61 -4.42
CA VAL A 51 7.48 -10.69 -5.17
C VAL A 51 7.76 -10.36 -6.63
N SER A 52 7.13 -9.32 -7.17
CA SER A 52 7.36 -8.81 -8.53
C SER A 52 7.13 -7.30 -8.57
N ASP A 53 7.38 -6.68 -9.72
CA ASP A 53 6.86 -5.35 -9.98
C ASP A 53 5.32 -5.37 -9.99
N ILE A 54 4.71 -4.27 -9.56
CA ILE A 54 3.27 -4.07 -9.40
C ILE A 54 2.89 -2.73 -10.02
N THR A 55 1.75 -2.71 -10.72
CA THR A 55 1.09 -1.48 -11.16
C THR A 55 -0.20 -1.29 -10.38
N GLU A 56 -0.31 -0.16 -9.68
CA GLU A 56 -1.51 0.28 -9.00
C GLU A 56 -2.26 1.29 -9.88
N ALA A 57 -3.38 0.86 -10.44
CA ALA A 57 -4.23 1.70 -11.27
C ALA A 57 -4.96 2.78 -10.45
N ALA A 58 -5.21 2.52 -9.17
CA ALA A 58 -5.87 3.41 -8.24
C ALA A 58 -4.94 3.73 -7.05
N ASN A 59 -5.18 4.87 -6.40
CA ASN A 59 -4.49 5.20 -5.16
C ASN A 59 -4.95 4.27 -4.02
N VAL A 60 -4.04 3.95 -3.12
CA VAL A 60 -4.21 2.94 -2.06
C VAL A 60 -4.33 3.65 -0.71
N GLY A 61 -5.38 3.34 0.04
CA GLY A 61 -5.59 3.82 1.40
C GLY A 61 -5.50 2.67 2.40
N LEU A 62 -4.48 2.67 3.26
CA LEU A 62 -4.35 1.74 4.39
C LEU A 62 -4.87 2.40 5.66
N GLY A 63 -5.98 1.92 6.20
CA GLY A 63 -6.60 2.42 7.42
C GLY A 63 -7.09 1.25 8.26
N VAL A 64 -6.30 0.78 9.21
CA VAL A 64 -6.68 -0.38 10.03
C VAL A 64 -6.16 -0.21 11.45
N ASP A 65 -6.99 -0.57 12.42
CA ASP A 65 -6.54 -0.72 13.81
C ASP A 65 -5.67 -1.98 13.91
N THR A 66 -4.36 -1.78 14.08
CA THR A 66 -3.39 -2.88 14.12
C THR A 66 -3.42 -3.68 15.41
N LYS A 67 -4.23 -3.29 16.41
CA LYS A 67 -4.37 -3.96 17.72
C LYS A 67 -3.04 -4.17 18.44
N GLY A 68 -2.07 -3.30 18.19
CA GLY A 68 -0.72 -3.36 18.77
C GLY A 68 0.26 -4.25 17.99
N TYR A 69 -0.18 -4.97 16.96
CA TYR A 69 0.70 -5.72 16.06
C TYR A 69 1.31 -4.81 14.99
N SER A 70 2.29 -5.34 14.24
CA SER A 70 2.97 -4.60 13.17
C SER A 70 2.47 -5.00 11.78
N ILE A 71 2.46 -4.04 10.85
CA ILE A 71 2.36 -4.30 9.41
C ILE A 71 3.70 -3.94 8.77
N THR A 72 4.36 -4.90 8.11
CA THR A 72 5.62 -4.69 7.40
C THR A 72 5.42 -4.87 5.90
N ILE A 73 5.88 -3.92 5.08
CA ILE A 73 5.93 -4.02 3.62
C ILE A 73 7.41 -4.05 3.21
N ARG A 74 7.83 -5.09 2.50
CA ARG A 74 9.24 -5.29 2.11
C ARG A 74 9.37 -6.12 0.83
N PRO A 75 10.50 -6.10 0.11
CA PRO A 75 10.74 -7.03 -0.99
C PRO A 75 10.99 -8.44 -0.46
N ASN A 76 10.59 -9.46 -1.23
CA ASN A 76 10.73 -10.86 -0.83
C ASN A 76 12.17 -11.40 -0.92
N ALA A 77 13.00 -10.78 -1.75
CA ALA A 77 14.37 -11.18 -2.04
C ALA A 77 15.23 -9.94 -2.28
N ASP A 78 16.56 -10.08 -2.18
CA ASP A 78 17.52 -9.02 -2.51
C ASP A 78 17.60 -8.82 -4.04
N ALA A 79 16.47 -8.46 -4.64
CA ALA A 79 16.27 -8.20 -6.06
C ALA A 79 15.26 -7.05 -6.23
N PRO A 80 15.41 -6.18 -7.25
CA PRO A 80 14.55 -5.01 -7.42
C PRO A 80 13.05 -5.35 -7.50
N ARG A 81 12.24 -4.52 -6.85
CA ARG A 81 10.77 -4.53 -6.85
C ARG A 81 10.26 -3.10 -6.96
N THR A 82 9.37 -2.86 -7.90
CA THR A 82 8.80 -1.53 -8.15
C THR A 82 7.29 -1.57 -8.00
N ILE A 83 6.75 -0.66 -7.18
CA ILE A 83 5.33 -0.38 -7.09
C ILE A 83 5.08 0.95 -7.81
N THR A 84 4.37 0.88 -8.93
CA THR A 84 4.09 2.02 -9.81
C THR A 84 2.63 2.45 -9.69
N PHE A 85 2.38 3.69 -9.30
CA PHE A 85 1.04 4.29 -9.29
C PHE A 85 0.78 5.05 -10.59
N THR A 86 -0.35 4.78 -11.23
CA THR A 86 -0.71 5.39 -12.53
C THR A 86 -1.90 6.34 -12.48
N GLN A 87 -2.55 6.49 -11.32
CA GLN A 87 -3.66 7.42 -11.14
C GLN A 87 -3.19 8.87 -11.32
N LEU A 88 -3.76 9.59 -12.29
CA LEU A 88 -3.33 10.97 -12.61
C LEU A 88 -4.15 12.05 -11.88
N SER A 89 -5.41 11.76 -11.54
CA SER A 89 -6.24 12.69 -10.79
C SER A 89 -5.91 12.63 -9.31
N ASP A 90 -6.06 13.76 -8.62
CA ASP A 90 -6.01 13.79 -7.16
C ASP A 90 -7.21 13.02 -6.57
N ASN A 91 -7.08 12.68 -5.29
CA ASN A 91 -8.12 12.07 -4.47
C ASN A 91 -9.17 13.10 -4.07
N SER A 92 -10.35 12.63 -3.64
CA SER A 92 -11.33 13.51 -3.00
C SER A 92 -10.77 14.10 -1.69
N SER A 93 -10.06 13.28 -0.92
CA SER A 93 -9.11 13.60 0.16
C SER A 93 -8.76 12.28 0.89
N PRO A 94 -7.59 12.14 1.52
CA PRO A 94 -6.41 13.00 1.43
C PRO A 94 -5.62 12.78 0.14
N THR A 95 -4.91 13.81 -0.31
CA THR A 95 -3.97 13.73 -1.45
C THR A 95 -2.85 12.73 -1.16
N GLY A 96 -2.62 11.78 -2.08
CA GLY A 96 -1.48 10.85 -2.07
C GLY A 96 -1.75 9.55 -2.81
N HIS A 97 -0.71 8.91 -3.33
CA HIS A 97 -0.82 7.63 -4.01
C HIS A 97 -0.97 6.46 -3.04
N PHE A 98 -0.13 6.41 -2.00
CA PHE A 98 -0.28 5.48 -0.90
C PHE A 98 -0.45 6.25 0.41
N VAL A 99 -1.66 6.17 0.97
CA VAL A 99 -2.02 6.89 2.19
C VAL A 99 -2.15 5.90 3.35
N ILE A 100 -1.41 6.14 4.42
CA ILE A 100 -1.51 5.43 5.69
C ILE A 100 -2.34 6.27 6.66
N GLY A 101 -3.36 5.66 7.26
CA GLY A 101 -4.31 6.29 8.19
C GLY A 101 -5.69 6.57 7.59
N TYR A 102 -6.00 6.06 6.40
CA TYR A 102 -7.29 6.30 5.71
C TYR A 102 -7.73 5.05 4.92
N PRO A 103 -8.87 4.41 5.23
CA PRO A 103 -9.20 3.04 4.77
C PRO A 103 -9.88 2.95 3.40
N THR A 104 -10.16 4.09 2.76
CA THR A 104 -10.97 4.10 1.54
C THR A 104 -10.15 3.66 0.32
N ALA A 105 -10.54 2.54 -0.29
CA ALA A 105 -9.99 2.12 -1.57
C ALA A 105 -10.19 3.21 -2.63
N GLY A 106 -9.12 3.58 -3.35
CA GLY A 106 -9.16 4.68 -4.33
C GLY A 106 -9.30 6.08 -3.74
N LEU A 107 -9.37 6.23 -2.40
CA LEU A 107 -9.41 7.53 -1.69
C LEU A 107 -10.49 8.49 -2.26
N SER A 108 -11.64 7.92 -2.59
CA SER A 108 -12.72 8.58 -3.33
C SER A 108 -13.71 9.38 -2.46
N VAL A 109 -13.56 9.32 -1.13
CA VAL A 109 -14.44 10.03 -0.19
C VAL A 109 -13.78 11.32 0.31
N ALA A 110 -14.59 12.35 0.58
CA ALA A 110 -14.10 13.60 1.14
C ALA A 110 -13.52 13.41 2.56
N TRP A 111 -12.68 14.36 3.00
CA TRP A 111 -12.07 14.31 4.33
C TRP A 111 -13.16 14.25 5.41
N SER A 112 -12.97 13.33 6.34
CA SER A 112 -13.72 13.27 7.59
C SER A 112 -12.80 12.69 8.65
N ASP A 113 -12.78 13.29 9.83
CA ASP A 113 -12.02 12.77 10.96
C ASP A 113 -12.51 11.36 11.34
N ALA A 114 -13.79 11.04 11.09
CA ALA A 114 -14.35 9.71 11.29
C ALA A 114 -13.78 8.65 10.32
N ASN A 115 -13.17 9.08 9.21
CA ASN A 115 -12.50 8.20 8.26
C ASN A 115 -10.98 8.11 8.52
N THR A 116 -10.45 8.84 9.50
CA THR A 116 -9.06 8.68 9.92
C THR A 116 -8.97 7.51 10.91
N ILE A 117 -8.06 6.58 10.63
CA ILE A 117 -7.83 5.40 11.45
C ILE A 117 -6.39 5.45 11.95
N ALA A 118 -6.17 5.26 13.25
CA ALA A 118 -4.83 5.22 13.84
C ALA A 118 -4.09 3.92 13.44
N THR A 119 -3.51 3.93 12.25
CA THR A 119 -2.78 2.78 11.70
C THR A 119 -1.35 2.75 12.24
N ASN A 120 -1.20 2.25 13.46
CA ASN A 120 0.07 2.25 14.18
C ASN A 120 0.98 1.08 13.78
N ASN A 121 2.29 1.22 14.04
CA ASN A 121 3.30 0.15 13.86
C ASN A 121 3.46 -0.32 12.41
N VAL A 122 3.41 0.62 11.45
CA VAL A 122 3.65 0.33 10.03
C VAL A 122 5.13 0.51 9.70
N THR A 123 5.75 -0.48 9.09
CA THR A 123 7.12 -0.40 8.57
C THR A 123 7.13 -0.66 7.07
N ILE A 124 7.66 0.28 6.29
CA ILE A 124 8.06 0.07 4.90
C ILE A 124 9.58 -0.01 4.89
N ASP A 125 10.11 -1.19 4.57
CA ASP A 125 11.55 -1.45 4.52
C ASP A 125 11.94 -1.87 3.11
N GLY A 126 12.85 -1.12 2.49
CA GLY A 126 13.32 -1.48 1.15
C GLY A 126 14.35 -2.60 1.11
N TYR A 127 14.74 -3.18 2.26
CA TYR A 127 15.60 -4.37 2.32
C TYR A 127 14.77 -5.64 2.42
N ALA A 128 15.20 -6.69 1.72
CA ALA A 128 14.73 -8.04 1.96
C ALA A 128 15.34 -8.62 3.25
N VAL A 129 14.80 -9.74 3.74
CA VAL A 129 15.37 -10.44 4.90
C VAL A 129 16.81 -10.84 4.61
N GLY A 130 17.75 -10.36 5.43
CA GLY A 130 19.19 -10.61 5.24
C GLY A 130 19.82 -9.85 4.07
N GLY A 131 19.04 -9.03 3.34
CA GLY A 131 19.54 -8.18 2.26
C GLY A 131 20.29 -6.96 2.79
N SER A 132 21.09 -6.35 1.90
CA SER A 132 21.87 -5.13 2.23
C SER A 132 21.68 -3.99 1.22
N THR A 133 20.87 -4.20 0.19
CA THR A 133 20.65 -3.20 -0.87
C THR A 133 19.20 -2.74 -0.91
N ARG A 134 18.99 -1.49 -1.38
CA ARG A 134 17.66 -0.87 -1.45
C ARG A 134 16.93 -1.43 -2.67
N GLN A 135 16.02 -2.36 -2.45
CA GLN A 135 15.37 -3.10 -3.52
C GLN A 135 13.90 -2.72 -3.75
N LEU A 136 13.25 -2.03 -2.81
CA LEU A 136 11.87 -1.59 -2.98
C LEU A 136 11.81 -0.13 -3.45
N THR A 137 11.18 0.06 -4.61
CA THR A 137 10.90 1.37 -5.18
C THR A 137 9.40 1.64 -5.15
N PHE A 138 9.00 2.80 -4.65
CA PHE A 138 7.67 3.37 -4.87
C PHE A 138 7.81 4.52 -5.86
N THR A 139 7.03 4.50 -6.93
CA THR A 139 7.06 5.53 -7.97
C THR A 139 5.67 5.84 -8.47
N ASN A 140 5.42 7.08 -8.88
CA ASN A 140 4.33 7.41 -9.80
C ASN A 140 4.85 7.40 -11.25
N THR A 141 3.97 7.59 -12.23
CA THR A 141 4.35 7.73 -13.64
C THR A 141 4.99 9.08 -13.93
N ASN A 142 5.84 9.17 -14.96
CA ASN A 142 6.28 10.46 -15.48
C ASN A 142 5.16 11.10 -16.31
N ALA A 143 4.21 11.74 -15.64
CA ALA A 143 3.04 12.36 -16.23
C ALA A 143 2.69 13.66 -15.49
N SER A 144 1.73 14.43 -16.04
CA SER A 144 1.17 15.58 -15.34
C SER A 144 0.22 15.07 -14.25
N HIS A 145 0.70 15.08 -13.01
CA HIS A 145 -0.05 14.66 -11.82
C HIS A 145 -0.50 15.89 -11.05
N THR A 146 -1.77 15.94 -10.69
CA THR A 146 -2.25 16.97 -9.76
C THR A 146 -1.82 16.60 -8.34
N ASN A 147 -1.06 17.47 -7.66
CA ASN A 147 -0.63 17.31 -6.27
C ASN A 147 0.12 16.00 -5.95
N ALA A 148 1.05 15.58 -6.81
CA ALA A 148 1.77 14.31 -6.67
C ALA A 148 2.47 14.14 -5.30
N ARG A 149 2.03 13.12 -4.55
CA ARG A 149 2.66 12.66 -3.29
C ARG A 149 2.65 11.14 -3.31
N VAL A 150 3.82 10.51 -3.19
CA VAL A 150 3.92 9.04 -3.33
C VAL A 150 3.41 8.33 -2.07
N ILE A 151 3.91 8.70 -0.89
CA ILE A 151 3.47 8.15 0.39
C ILE A 151 3.09 9.28 1.32
N VAL A 152 1.93 9.17 1.98
CA VAL A 152 1.42 10.15 2.93
C VAL A 152 0.92 9.43 4.17
N VAL A 153 1.24 9.96 5.35
CA VAL A 153 0.71 9.48 6.64
C VAL A 153 -0.24 10.54 7.18
N VAL A 154 -1.45 10.14 7.55
CA VAL A 154 -2.50 11.03 8.07
C VAL A 154 -3.11 10.49 9.36
N GLY A 155 -3.74 11.37 10.14
CA GLY A 155 -4.35 11.00 11.41
C GLY A 155 -3.33 10.71 12.51
N ALA A 156 -3.79 10.08 13.58
CA ALA A 156 -2.97 9.73 14.76
C ALA A 156 -2.21 8.41 14.56
N CYS A 157 -1.47 8.29 13.44
CA CYS A 157 -0.60 7.14 13.19
C CYS A 157 0.73 7.30 13.93
N GLU A 158 1.08 6.29 14.73
CA GLU A 158 2.30 6.23 15.55
C GLU A 158 3.21 5.08 15.10
N ASN A 159 4.50 5.20 15.37
CA ASN A 159 5.52 4.19 15.03
C ASN A 159 5.53 3.79 13.54
N THR A 160 5.33 4.77 12.66
CA THR A 160 5.45 4.58 11.22
C THR A 160 6.89 4.80 10.76
N PHE A 161 7.52 3.78 10.19
CA PHE A 161 8.89 3.84 9.66
C PHE A 161 8.88 3.61 8.16
N ILE A 162 9.45 4.54 7.40
CA ILE A 162 9.71 4.38 5.97
C ILE A 162 11.22 4.48 5.79
N LYS A 163 11.87 3.37 5.48
CA LYS A 163 13.33 3.26 5.47
C LYS A 163 13.84 2.39 4.35
N ASN A 164 15.09 2.63 3.95
CA ASN A 164 15.83 1.83 2.97
C ASN A 164 15.16 1.64 1.60
N CYS A 165 14.13 2.41 1.29
CA CYS A 165 13.43 2.37 0.01
C CYS A 165 13.93 3.47 -0.94
N ILE A 166 13.54 3.35 -2.19
CA ILE A 166 13.67 4.39 -3.20
C ILE A 166 12.27 4.99 -3.40
N ILE A 167 12.15 6.33 -3.37
CA ILE A 167 10.88 7.03 -3.60
C ILE A 167 11.08 7.99 -4.75
N ASN A 168 10.37 7.74 -5.84
CA ASN A 168 10.39 8.59 -7.04
C ASN A 168 9.05 9.32 -7.15
N ASN A 169 9.08 10.63 -6.93
CA ASN A 169 7.95 11.52 -7.20
C ASN A 169 8.22 12.26 -8.52
N LEU A 170 7.74 11.68 -9.61
CA LEU A 170 7.93 12.15 -10.97
C LEU A 170 6.79 13.10 -11.36
N VAL A 171 7.12 14.09 -12.18
CA VAL A 171 6.17 14.97 -12.85
C VAL A 171 6.70 15.22 -14.26
N LEU A 172 5.80 15.36 -15.23
CA LEU A 172 6.17 15.75 -16.58
C LEU A 172 6.91 17.09 -16.54
N LEU A 173 8.18 17.09 -16.96
CA LEU A 173 8.92 18.33 -17.22
C LEU A 173 8.56 18.81 -18.62
N ASP A 174 7.64 19.76 -18.70
CA ASP A 174 7.39 20.50 -19.93
C ASP A 174 8.56 21.47 -20.14
N PHE A 175 9.59 21.06 -20.88
CA PHE A 175 10.57 21.98 -21.44
C PHE A 175 9.93 22.69 -22.65
N LEU A 176 9.10 23.69 -22.37
CA LEU A 176 8.54 24.63 -23.36
C LEU A 176 9.06 26.04 -23.10
#